data_AF-A0A2E6VVT9-F1
#
_entry.id   AF-A0A2E6VVT9-F1
#
_cell.length_a   1.000
_cell.length_b   1.000
_cell.length_c   1.000
_cell.angle_alpha   90.00
_cell.angle_beta   90.00
_cell.angle_gamma   90.00
#
_symmetry.space_group_name_H-M   'P 1'
#
loop_
_entity.id
_entity.type
_entity.pdbx_description
1 polymer ?
#
loop_
_entity_poly.entity_id
_entity_poly.type
_entity_poly.pdbx_seq_one_letter_code
_entity_poly.pdbx_strand_id
1 'polypeptide(L)'
;MAKVYENSVDTGDPLPALSSDSISRELIARFAGAINEYSPLQFDDDLAKAAGYGGAFAQFHLPLGLADKMLRKWLENGRILSLSAQYVKLVWPNDVLTARGIVVRSYEQNGECRLDVDIWVENHHTLPVLKGKATCIIWRNSGEERKARGNLPPISTDTMTQLVATRTEGRAPVRKIKKEQSKPIEAAAVQKQAIKATKEAEKQAAREAKKEAKAAKEAAAKEAKAAKEAAAKEAKAAKAAAQKKAAEAKKAAAKKKAEAKKKAEAKKKADAKKKADAKKKATKKKPAAKKKPAAKKKPAAKKKPAAKKKPAAKKKPAAKKKPAAKKKPAAKKKGKK
;
A
#
# COMPACT_ATOMS: atom_id res chain seq x y z
N MET A 1 -1.85 2.88 -36.73
CA MET A 1 -2.66 1.76 -37.27
C MET A 1 -2.72 1.97 -38.77
N ALA A 2 -3.78 1.58 -39.49
CA ALA A 2 -4.15 2.35 -40.68
C ALA A 2 -4.69 3.71 -40.20
N LYS A 3 -4.51 4.76 -41.00
CA LYS A 3 -5.12 6.07 -40.75
C LYS A 3 -6.59 6.06 -41.19
N VAL A 4 -7.45 6.77 -40.47
CA VAL A 4 -8.89 6.86 -40.76
C VAL A 4 -9.17 8.12 -41.60
N TYR A 5 -9.94 7.96 -42.68
CA TYR A 5 -10.43 9.04 -43.54
C TYR A 5 -11.90 8.82 -43.89
N GLU A 6 -12.63 9.88 -44.24
CA GLU A 6 -14.04 9.78 -44.65
C GLU A 6 -14.22 8.77 -45.79
N ASN A 7 -13.35 8.86 -46.80
CA ASN A 7 -13.41 8.02 -47.99
C ASN A 7 -12.85 6.59 -47.78
N SER A 8 -12.65 6.16 -46.54
CA SER A 8 -12.07 4.85 -46.18
C SER A 8 -12.65 4.27 -44.89
N VAL A 9 -13.89 4.62 -44.53
CA VAL A 9 -14.58 4.12 -43.34
C VAL A 9 -16.08 4.06 -43.60
N ASP A 10 -16.68 2.89 -43.41
CA ASP A 10 -18.08 2.63 -43.72
C ASP A 10 -18.94 2.52 -42.45
N THR A 11 -20.26 2.69 -42.62
CA THR A 11 -21.20 2.49 -41.51
C THR A 11 -21.33 1.01 -41.20
N GLY A 12 -21.07 0.62 -39.96
CA GLY A 12 -20.93 -0.76 -39.52
C GLY A 12 -19.49 -1.22 -39.27
N ASP A 13 -18.48 -0.41 -39.62
CA ASP A 13 -17.08 -0.79 -39.43
C ASP A 13 -16.74 -1.02 -37.93
N PRO A 14 -16.18 -2.19 -37.56
CA PRO A 14 -15.78 -2.47 -36.19
C PRO A 14 -14.44 -1.80 -35.84
N LEU A 15 -14.39 -1.13 -34.69
CA LEU A 15 -13.14 -0.55 -34.19
C LEU A 15 -12.19 -1.66 -33.70
N PRO A 16 -10.87 -1.52 -33.89
CA PRO A 16 -9.87 -2.44 -33.35
C PRO A 16 -9.98 -2.56 -31.83
N ALA A 17 -10.50 -3.71 -31.37
CA ALA A 17 -10.78 -3.95 -29.96
C ALA A 17 -9.51 -3.85 -29.10
N LEU A 18 -9.67 -3.35 -27.87
CA LEU A 18 -8.57 -3.18 -26.92
C LEU A 18 -8.89 -3.87 -25.60
N SER A 19 -8.29 -5.03 -25.38
CA SER A 19 -8.28 -5.66 -24.06
C SER A 19 -7.28 -4.99 -23.12
N SER A 20 -7.59 -5.00 -21.83
CA SER A 20 -6.65 -4.75 -20.74
C SER A 20 -5.91 -6.04 -20.35
N ASP A 21 -4.87 -5.90 -19.54
CA ASP A 21 -4.46 -6.98 -18.63
C ASP A 21 -5.56 -7.21 -17.56
N SER A 22 -5.38 -8.18 -16.66
CA SER A 22 -6.30 -8.32 -15.53
C SER A 22 -6.27 -7.09 -14.62
N ILE A 23 -7.44 -6.59 -14.21
CA ILE A 23 -7.58 -5.40 -13.37
C ILE A 23 -7.06 -5.70 -11.96
N SER A 24 -5.78 -5.43 -11.74
CA SER A 24 -5.12 -5.69 -10.46
C SER A 24 -5.50 -4.65 -9.41
N ARG A 25 -5.44 -5.02 -8.12
CA ARG A 25 -5.59 -4.07 -7.01
C ARG A 25 -4.54 -2.95 -7.06
N GLU A 26 -3.36 -3.21 -7.63
CA GLU A 26 -2.36 -2.17 -7.89
C GLU A 26 -2.83 -1.17 -8.95
N LEU A 27 -3.46 -1.62 -10.05
CA LEU A 27 -4.02 -0.72 -11.05
C LEU A 27 -5.12 0.16 -10.44
N ILE A 28 -6.01 -0.41 -9.64
CA ILE A 28 -7.06 0.34 -8.92
C ILE A 28 -6.45 1.40 -7.98
N ALA A 29 -5.39 1.05 -7.24
CA ALA A 29 -4.71 2.00 -6.34
C ALA A 29 -3.91 3.09 -7.09
N ARG A 30 -3.24 2.74 -8.20
CA ARG A 30 -2.56 3.71 -9.09
C ARG A 30 -3.57 4.65 -9.75
N PHE A 31 -4.73 4.14 -10.16
CA PHE A 31 -5.79 4.92 -10.80
C PHE A 31 -6.46 5.87 -9.79
N ALA A 32 -6.79 5.40 -8.58
CA ALA A 32 -7.22 6.25 -7.46
C ALA A 32 -6.30 7.47 -7.26
N GLY A 33 -4.98 7.22 -7.22
CA GLY A 33 -3.98 8.29 -7.09
C GLY A 33 -3.86 9.20 -8.32
N ALA A 34 -4.12 8.70 -9.52
CA ALA A 34 -4.08 9.50 -10.75
C ALA A 34 -5.27 10.47 -10.88
N ILE A 35 -6.46 10.08 -10.42
CA ILE A 35 -7.66 10.95 -10.41
C ILE A 35 -7.91 11.64 -9.05
N ASN A 36 -7.07 11.35 -8.04
CA ASN A 36 -7.21 11.82 -6.66
C ASN A 36 -8.58 11.47 -6.01
N GLU A 37 -9.11 10.29 -6.34
CA GLU A 37 -10.36 9.74 -5.79
C GLU A 37 -10.02 8.52 -4.91
N TYR A 38 -10.25 8.64 -3.59
CA TYR A 38 -9.94 7.61 -2.62
C TYR A 38 -11.21 7.18 -1.85
N SER A 39 -12.15 6.54 -2.54
CA SER A 39 -13.32 5.94 -1.88
C SER A 39 -12.92 4.66 -1.13
N PRO A 40 -13.22 4.50 0.18
CA PRO A 40 -12.89 3.29 0.92
C PRO A 40 -13.41 2.01 0.28
N LEU A 41 -14.56 2.05 -0.41
CA LEU A 41 -15.15 0.94 -1.16
C LEU A 41 -14.25 0.38 -2.29
N GLN A 42 -13.17 1.07 -2.64
CA GLN A 42 -12.23 0.69 -3.71
C GLN A 42 -10.93 0.05 -3.18
N PHE A 43 -10.72 0.01 -1.85
CA PHE A 43 -9.51 -0.58 -1.25
C PHE A 43 -9.71 -1.26 0.12
N ASP A 44 -10.79 -0.96 0.84
CA ASP A 44 -11.21 -1.66 2.06
C ASP A 44 -12.24 -2.74 1.70
N ASP A 45 -11.76 -3.99 1.72
CA ASP A 45 -12.53 -5.16 1.30
C ASP A 45 -13.67 -5.49 2.27
N ASP A 46 -13.50 -5.19 3.56
CA ASP A 46 -14.44 -5.57 4.61
C ASP A 46 -15.49 -4.48 4.84
N LEU A 47 -15.12 -3.20 4.68
CA LEU A 47 -16.08 -2.11 4.55
C LEU A 47 -16.94 -2.28 3.30
N ALA A 48 -16.38 -2.71 2.16
CA ALA A 48 -17.15 -2.99 0.96
C ALA A 48 -18.15 -4.15 1.14
N LYS A 49 -17.74 -5.24 1.82
CA LYS A 49 -18.66 -6.34 2.19
C LYS A 49 -19.75 -5.88 3.16
N ALA A 50 -19.40 -5.10 4.18
CA ALA A 50 -20.35 -4.52 5.13
C ALA A 50 -21.34 -3.52 4.47
N ALA A 51 -20.98 -2.94 3.32
CA ALA A 51 -21.84 -2.10 2.49
C ALA A 51 -22.66 -2.88 1.45
N GLY A 52 -22.61 -4.23 1.45
CA GLY A 52 -23.41 -5.10 0.58
C GLY A 52 -22.78 -5.48 -0.76
N TYR A 53 -21.49 -5.21 -0.97
CA TYR A 53 -20.75 -5.61 -2.18
C TYR A 53 -19.96 -6.92 -1.96
N GLY A 54 -19.49 -7.55 -3.04
CA GLY A 54 -18.67 -8.79 -2.94
C GLY A 54 -17.25 -8.58 -2.37
N GLY A 55 -16.82 -7.33 -2.24
CA GLY A 55 -15.45 -6.93 -1.89
C GLY A 55 -15.15 -5.54 -2.48
N ALA A 56 -13.90 -5.10 -2.43
CA ALA A 56 -13.52 -3.83 -3.06
C ALA A 56 -13.57 -3.91 -4.59
N PHE A 57 -14.02 -2.83 -5.25
CA PHE A 57 -14.21 -2.75 -6.70
C PHE A 57 -13.48 -1.54 -7.33
N ALA A 58 -13.30 -1.56 -8.65
CA ALA A 58 -12.55 -0.52 -9.38
C ALA A 58 -13.33 0.81 -9.51
N GLN A 59 -12.63 1.91 -9.79
CA GLN A 59 -13.24 3.19 -10.11
C GLN A 59 -14.10 3.07 -11.38
N PHE A 60 -15.31 3.65 -11.37
CA PHE A 60 -16.21 3.63 -12.53
C PHE A 60 -15.57 4.28 -13.77
N HIS A 61 -14.70 5.28 -13.58
CA HIS A 61 -13.90 5.91 -14.63
C HIS A 61 -12.96 4.95 -15.39
N LEU A 62 -12.58 3.79 -14.84
CA LEU A 62 -11.53 2.94 -15.40
C LEU A 62 -11.93 2.30 -16.75
N PRO A 63 -13.12 1.67 -16.91
CA PRO A 63 -13.64 1.29 -18.23
C PRO A 63 -13.68 2.43 -19.25
N LEU A 64 -14.07 3.64 -18.85
CA LEU A 64 -14.13 4.78 -19.76
C LEU A 64 -12.72 5.17 -20.25
N GLY A 65 -11.71 5.10 -19.37
CA GLY A 65 -10.30 5.27 -19.75
C GLY A 65 -9.78 4.19 -20.70
N LEU A 66 -10.30 2.96 -20.65
CA LEU A 66 -9.96 1.91 -21.61
C LEU A 66 -10.59 2.18 -22.99
N ALA A 67 -11.85 2.64 -23.02
CA ALA A 67 -12.54 3.01 -24.27
C ALA A 67 -11.92 4.26 -24.92
N ASP A 68 -11.57 5.29 -24.14
CA ASP A 68 -10.80 6.45 -24.60
C ASP A 68 -9.43 6.03 -25.20
N LYS A 69 -8.71 5.14 -24.52
CA LYS A 69 -7.43 4.57 -24.99
C LYS A 69 -7.58 3.73 -26.27
N MET A 70 -8.72 3.07 -26.47
CA MET A 70 -9.05 2.38 -27.73
C MET A 70 -9.29 3.39 -28.85
N LEU A 71 -10.19 4.36 -28.64
CA LEU A 71 -10.52 5.41 -29.60
C LEU A 71 -9.26 6.17 -30.05
N ARG A 72 -8.39 6.59 -29.11
CA ARG A 72 -7.13 7.29 -29.43
C ARG A 72 -6.10 6.45 -30.19
N LYS A 73 -6.16 5.12 -30.11
CA LYS A 73 -5.29 4.20 -30.87
C LYS A 73 -5.74 4.00 -32.31
N TRP A 74 -7.06 3.95 -32.52
CA TRP A 74 -7.68 3.83 -33.84
C TRP A 74 -7.65 5.18 -34.58
N LEU A 75 -8.09 6.23 -33.91
CA LEU A 75 -8.23 7.59 -34.44
C LEU A 75 -6.92 8.40 -34.38
N GLU A 76 -5.79 7.80 -34.76
CA GLU A 76 -4.46 8.39 -34.53
C GLU A 76 -4.20 9.70 -35.30
N ASN A 77 -4.94 9.94 -36.37
CA ASN A 77 -4.92 11.15 -37.20
C ASN A 77 -6.17 12.04 -37.04
N GLY A 78 -7.07 11.73 -36.08
CA GLY A 78 -8.33 12.45 -35.86
C GLY A 78 -8.51 12.96 -34.43
N ARG A 79 -9.67 13.55 -34.13
CA ARG A 79 -10.00 14.06 -32.78
C ARG A 79 -11.25 13.42 -32.21
N ILE A 80 -11.20 13.03 -30.94
CA ILE A 80 -12.42 12.79 -30.16
C ILE A 80 -12.99 14.16 -29.77
N LEU A 81 -14.21 14.45 -30.23
CA LEU A 81 -14.93 15.71 -30.00
C LEU A 81 -15.86 15.60 -28.78
N SER A 82 -16.57 14.47 -28.68
CA SER A 82 -17.42 14.11 -27.55
C SER A 82 -17.11 12.68 -27.09
N LEU A 83 -17.31 12.41 -25.81
CA LEU A 83 -17.25 11.06 -25.26
C LEU A 83 -18.25 10.97 -24.11
N SER A 84 -19.20 10.04 -24.22
CA SER A 84 -20.31 9.86 -23.29
C SER A 84 -20.49 8.38 -22.95
N ALA A 85 -20.90 8.08 -21.71
CA ALA A 85 -21.03 6.70 -21.25
C ALA A 85 -22.06 6.53 -20.14
N GLN A 86 -22.67 5.35 -20.11
CA GLN A 86 -23.49 4.80 -19.04
C GLN A 86 -22.78 3.58 -18.45
N TYR A 87 -22.67 3.54 -17.13
CA TYR A 87 -22.06 2.44 -16.39
C TYR A 87 -23.13 1.40 -16.07
N VAL A 88 -22.89 0.15 -16.45
CA VAL A 88 -23.89 -0.94 -16.44
C VAL A 88 -23.62 -1.94 -15.32
N LYS A 89 -22.34 -2.22 -15.02
CA LYS A 89 -21.92 -3.13 -13.95
C LYS A 89 -20.64 -2.63 -13.28
N LEU A 90 -20.42 -3.06 -12.03
CA LEU A 90 -19.14 -2.90 -11.34
C LEU A 90 -18.05 -3.74 -12.01
N VAL A 91 -16.81 -3.28 -11.91
CA VAL A 91 -15.60 -4.01 -12.33
C VAL A 91 -14.85 -4.46 -11.10
N TRP A 92 -14.48 -5.74 -11.08
CA TRP A 92 -13.87 -6.38 -9.92
C TRP A 92 -12.37 -6.58 -10.11
N PRO A 93 -11.60 -6.72 -9.02
CA PRO A 93 -10.23 -7.20 -9.10
C PRO A 93 -10.17 -8.54 -9.85
N ASN A 94 -9.20 -8.65 -10.76
CA ASN A 94 -8.97 -9.76 -11.69
C ASN A 94 -9.93 -9.87 -12.90
N ASP A 95 -10.92 -8.99 -13.08
CA ASP A 95 -11.61 -8.88 -14.37
C ASP A 95 -10.58 -8.63 -15.49
N VAL A 96 -10.74 -9.25 -16.66
CA VAL A 96 -10.15 -8.74 -17.91
C VAL A 96 -11.25 -7.97 -18.64
N LEU A 97 -10.95 -6.74 -19.06
CA LEU A 97 -11.88 -5.88 -19.79
C LEU A 97 -11.49 -5.81 -21.26
N THR A 98 -12.48 -5.79 -22.16
CA THR A 98 -12.27 -5.53 -23.59
C THR A 98 -13.15 -4.35 -24.02
N ALA A 99 -12.50 -3.26 -24.45
CA ALA A 99 -13.20 -2.18 -25.15
C ALA A 99 -13.42 -2.56 -26.62
N ARG A 100 -14.59 -2.20 -27.14
CA ARG A 100 -14.99 -2.34 -28.54
C ARG A 100 -15.77 -1.10 -28.98
N GLY A 101 -15.95 -0.95 -30.29
CA GLY A 101 -16.88 0.02 -30.85
C GLY A 101 -17.23 -0.30 -32.29
N ILE A 102 -18.19 0.44 -32.83
CA ILE A 102 -18.66 0.34 -34.22
C ILE A 102 -18.99 1.73 -34.76
N VAL A 103 -18.64 2.00 -36.03
CA VAL A 103 -18.99 3.25 -36.71
C VAL A 103 -20.50 3.25 -37.01
N VAL A 104 -21.21 4.26 -36.48
CA VAL A 104 -22.67 4.38 -36.59
C VAL A 104 -23.10 5.24 -37.76
N ARG A 105 -22.28 6.24 -38.13
CA ARG A 105 -22.43 7.06 -39.34
C ARG A 105 -21.19 7.90 -39.59
N SER A 106 -20.96 8.25 -40.86
CA SER A 106 -20.11 9.36 -41.29
C SER A 106 -20.99 10.51 -41.80
N TYR A 107 -20.63 11.75 -41.52
CA TYR A 107 -21.39 12.95 -41.95
C TYR A 107 -20.54 14.23 -41.89
N GLU A 108 -20.93 15.27 -42.62
CA GLU A 108 -20.30 16.60 -42.55
C GLU A 108 -21.10 17.55 -41.66
N GLN A 109 -20.42 18.34 -40.83
CA GLN A 109 -21.04 19.41 -40.02
C GLN A 109 -20.04 20.54 -39.77
N ASN A 110 -20.47 21.80 -39.95
CA ASN A 110 -19.61 23.00 -39.78
C ASN A 110 -18.31 22.96 -40.63
N GLY A 111 -18.33 22.29 -41.79
CA GLY A 111 -17.15 22.05 -42.64
C GLY A 111 -16.19 20.95 -42.14
N GLU A 112 -16.59 20.17 -41.12
CA GLU A 112 -15.81 19.09 -40.53
C GLU A 112 -16.38 17.73 -40.94
N CYS A 113 -15.53 16.80 -41.40
CA CYS A 113 -15.91 15.39 -41.57
C CYS A 113 -15.97 14.71 -40.19
N ARG A 114 -17.13 14.17 -39.82
CA ARG A 114 -17.40 13.59 -38.49
C ARG A 114 -17.84 12.13 -38.58
N LEU A 115 -17.45 11.36 -37.57
CA LEU A 115 -17.98 10.04 -37.27
C LEU A 115 -18.74 10.07 -35.94
N ASP A 116 -19.90 9.44 -35.87
CA ASP A 116 -20.43 8.97 -34.59
C ASP A 116 -20.11 7.47 -34.44
N VAL A 117 -19.67 7.10 -33.24
CA VAL A 117 -19.22 5.74 -32.91
C VAL A 117 -19.91 5.29 -31.62
N ASP A 118 -20.57 4.14 -31.67
CA ASP A 118 -21.08 3.47 -30.46
C ASP A 118 -19.96 2.61 -29.89
N ILE A 119 -19.72 2.75 -28.58
CA ILE A 119 -18.64 2.08 -27.85
C ILE A 119 -19.19 1.29 -26.68
N TRP A 120 -18.51 0.21 -26.32
CA TRP A 120 -18.80 -0.52 -25.10
C TRP A 120 -17.53 -1.14 -24.51
N VAL A 121 -17.60 -1.46 -23.22
CA VAL A 121 -16.60 -2.29 -22.56
C VAL A 121 -17.33 -3.49 -21.96
N GLU A 122 -16.87 -4.68 -22.30
CA GLU A 122 -17.31 -5.95 -21.73
C GLU A 122 -16.22 -6.52 -20.83
N ASN A 123 -16.60 -7.34 -19.86
CA ASN A 123 -15.64 -8.15 -19.11
C ASN A 123 -15.45 -9.54 -19.74
N HIS A 124 -14.55 -10.33 -19.16
CA HIS A 124 -14.22 -11.69 -19.61
C HIS A 124 -15.37 -12.71 -19.56
N HIS A 125 -16.52 -12.37 -18.95
CA HIS A 125 -17.77 -13.13 -19.05
C HIS A 125 -18.69 -12.62 -20.18
N THR A 126 -18.18 -11.80 -21.10
CA THR A 126 -18.90 -11.09 -22.17
C THR A 126 -20.02 -10.16 -21.70
N LEU A 127 -20.04 -9.80 -20.41
CA LEU A 127 -21.05 -8.92 -19.84
C LEU A 127 -20.64 -7.45 -20.03
N PRO A 128 -21.51 -6.59 -20.60
CA PRO A 128 -21.20 -5.17 -20.70
C PRO A 128 -21.12 -4.52 -19.32
N VAL A 129 -19.99 -3.87 -19.04
CA VAL A 129 -19.76 -3.03 -17.85
C VAL A 129 -19.97 -1.54 -18.15
N LEU A 130 -19.78 -1.14 -19.41
CA LEU A 130 -19.98 0.22 -19.92
C LEU A 130 -20.60 0.17 -21.32
N LYS A 131 -21.53 1.08 -21.63
CA LYS A 131 -21.96 1.42 -22.99
C LYS A 131 -21.87 2.93 -23.19
N GLY A 132 -21.62 3.40 -24.39
CA GLY A 132 -21.40 4.83 -24.64
C GLY A 132 -21.38 5.22 -26.11
N LYS A 133 -21.20 6.52 -26.36
CA LYS A 133 -21.11 7.12 -27.70
C LYS A 133 -19.98 8.14 -27.74
N ALA A 134 -19.27 8.19 -28.86
CA ALA A 134 -18.24 9.18 -29.14
C ALA A 134 -18.46 9.82 -30.52
N THR A 135 -18.47 11.14 -30.57
CA THR A 135 -18.38 11.89 -31.84
C THR A 135 -16.92 12.22 -32.08
N CYS A 136 -16.43 11.94 -33.28
CA CYS A 136 -15.05 12.16 -33.71
C CYS A 136 -14.99 13.06 -34.94
N ILE A 137 -13.91 13.82 -35.10
CA ILE A 137 -13.57 14.54 -36.34
C ILE A 137 -12.42 13.79 -37.02
N ILE A 138 -12.53 13.58 -38.32
CA ILE A 138 -11.54 12.94 -39.19
C ILE A 138 -11.15 13.87 -40.35
N TRP A 139 -10.10 13.50 -41.07
CA TRP A 139 -9.76 14.09 -42.37
C TRP A 139 -10.66 13.50 -43.46
N ARG A 140 -10.99 14.28 -44.50
CA ARG A 140 -11.73 13.75 -45.65
C ARG A 140 -10.93 12.70 -46.41
N ASN A 141 -9.63 12.97 -46.61
CA ASN A 141 -8.67 12.10 -47.29
C ASN A 141 -7.22 12.46 -46.97
N SER A 142 -6.27 11.59 -47.34
CA SER A 142 -4.83 11.80 -47.12
C SER A 142 -4.19 12.97 -47.88
N GLY A 143 -4.89 13.52 -48.89
CA GLY A 143 -4.47 14.71 -49.63
C GLY A 143 -4.80 16.01 -48.88
N GLU A 144 -5.84 16.01 -48.07
CA GLU A 144 -6.19 17.11 -47.17
C GLU A 144 -5.22 17.17 -45.99
N GLU A 145 -5.02 16.05 -45.28
CA GLU A 145 -4.06 15.95 -44.16
C GLU A 145 -2.66 16.46 -44.56
N ARG A 146 -2.19 16.10 -45.76
CA ARG A 146 -0.87 16.49 -46.28
C ARG A 146 -0.76 17.99 -46.59
N LYS A 147 -1.87 18.68 -46.84
CA LYS A 147 -1.92 20.14 -47.07
C LYS A 147 -2.06 20.92 -45.76
N ALA A 148 -2.54 20.28 -44.70
CA ALA A 148 -2.72 20.90 -43.40
C ALA A 148 -1.39 21.23 -42.69
N ARG A 149 -1.42 22.23 -41.80
CA ARG A 149 -0.26 22.63 -40.99
C ARG A 149 -0.08 21.82 -39.69
N GLY A 150 -0.79 20.71 -39.53
CA GLY A 150 -0.72 19.86 -38.34
C GLY A 150 -1.48 18.54 -38.49
N ASN A 151 -1.10 17.56 -37.68
CA ASN A 151 -1.44 16.14 -37.89
C ASN A 151 -2.88 15.74 -37.53
N LEU A 152 -3.70 16.68 -37.04
CA LEU A 152 -5.07 16.44 -36.57
C LEU A 152 -6.00 17.48 -37.22
N PRO A 153 -7.22 17.10 -37.63
CA PRO A 153 -8.15 18.01 -38.31
C PRO A 153 -8.43 19.27 -37.48
N PRO A 154 -8.74 20.42 -38.12
CA PRO A 154 -9.15 21.61 -37.38
C PRO A 154 -10.47 21.37 -36.63
N ILE A 155 -10.78 22.26 -35.69
CA ILE A 155 -12.12 22.40 -35.10
C ILE A 155 -12.58 23.80 -35.50
N SER A 156 -13.79 23.93 -36.07
CA SER A 156 -14.33 25.22 -36.50
C SER A 156 -14.76 26.08 -35.32
N THR A 157 -14.86 27.39 -35.55
CA THR A 157 -15.32 28.37 -34.55
C THR A 157 -16.75 28.06 -34.09
N ASP A 158 -17.61 27.59 -34.99
CA ASP A 158 -19.00 27.23 -34.67
C ASP A 158 -19.06 26.01 -33.76
N THR A 159 -18.23 24.98 -34.03
CA THR A 159 -18.09 23.81 -33.16
C THR A 159 -17.56 24.20 -31.78
N MET A 160 -16.54 25.05 -31.71
CA MET A 160 -16.01 25.54 -30.44
C MET A 160 -17.07 26.31 -29.65
N THR A 161 -17.90 27.11 -30.33
CA THR A 161 -18.99 27.87 -29.72
C THR A 161 -20.10 26.95 -29.21
N GLN A 162 -20.51 25.95 -29.99
CA GLN A 162 -21.50 24.93 -29.61
C GLN A 162 -21.03 24.11 -28.38
N LEU A 163 -19.74 23.75 -28.31
CA LEU A 163 -19.15 23.04 -27.16
C LEU A 163 -19.05 23.91 -25.90
N VAL A 164 -18.88 25.23 -26.03
CA VAL A 164 -18.92 26.15 -24.90
C VAL A 164 -20.36 26.34 -24.39
N ALA A 165 -21.31 26.56 -25.30
CA ALA A 165 -22.73 26.76 -24.98
C ALA A 165 -23.32 25.56 -24.22
N THR A 166 -23.19 24.35 -24.77
CA THR A 166 -23.65 23.11 -24.13
C THR A 166 -23.00 22.86 -22.77
N ARG A 167 -21.72 23.23 -22.60
CA ARG A 167 -21.03 23.16 -21.30
C ARG A 167 -21.56 24.19 -20.28
N THR A 168 -22.01 25.36 -20.73
CA THR A 168 -22.67 26.35 -19.86
C THR A 168 -24.12 25.98 -19.51
N GLU A 169 -24.87 25.39 -20.43
CA GLU A 169 -26.25 24.92 -20.18
C GLU A 169 -26.29 23.71 -19.25
N GLY A 170 -25.37 22.74 -19.44
CA GLY A 170 -25.17 21.63 -18.51
C GLY A 170 -24.73 22.07 -17.11
N ARG A 171 -24.20 23.30 -16.98
CA ARG A 171 -23.97 23.96 -15.68
C ARG A 171 -25.25 24.64 -15.20
N ALA A 172 -26.28 23.84 -14.93
CA ALA A 172 -27.39 24.26 -14.09
C ALA A 172 -26.82 24.93 -12.82
N PRO A 173 -27.33 26.10 -12.37
CA PRO A 173 -26.88 26.71 -11.14
C PRO A 173 -27.08 25.70 -10.01
N VAL A 174 -26.15 25.63 -9.05
CA VAL A 174 -26.26 24.72 -7.90
C VAL A 174 -27.49 25.13 -7.10
N ARG A 175 -28.63 24.51 -7.43
CA ARG A 175 -29.91 24.74 -6.77
C ARG A 175 -29.69 24.39 -5.31
N LYS A 176 -29.69 25.40 -4.43
CA LYS A 176 -29.78 25.20 -2.98
C LYS A 176 -30.99 24.31 -2.78
N ILE A 177 -30.76 23.05 -2.39
CA ILE A 177 -31.79 22.03 -2.37
C ILE A 177 -32.83 22.43 -1.32
N LYS A 178 -33.95 23.04 -1.75
CA LYS A 178 -35.13 23.17 -0.91
C LYS A 178 -35.51 21.76 -0.48
N LYS A 179 -35.75 21.59 0.82
CA LYS A 179 -35.63 20.31 1.52
C LYS A 179 -36.90 19.45 1.40
N GLU A 180 -37.45 19.38 0.19
CA GLU A 180 -38.74 18.75 -0.08
C GLU A 180 -38.70 17.83 -1.32
N GLN A 181 -39.16 16.61 -1.10
CA GLN A 181 -39.78 15.72 -2.09
C GLN A 181 -38.99 15.42 -3.37
N SER A 182 -37.75 14.97 -3.23
CA SER A 182 -37.23 13.89 -4.08
C SER A 182 -37.12 12.60 -3.25
N LYS A 183 -37.73 11.50 -3.73
CA LYS A 183 -37.54 10.18 -3.12
C LYS A 183 -36.07 9.77 -3.33
N PRO A 184 -35.29 9.51 -2.27
CA PRO A 184 -33.86 9.26 -2.43
C PRO A 184 -33.62 7.87 -3.06
N ILE A 185 -32.79 7.84 -4.11
CA ILE A 185 -32.23 6.60 -4.66
C ILE A 185 -31.48 5.87 -3.54
N GLU A 186 -31.69 4.55 -3.42
CA GLU A 186 -31.32 3.74 -2.25
C GLU A 186 -29.86 3.89 -1.82
N ALA A 187 -28.93 4.11 -2.77
CA ALA A 187 -27.53 4.39 -2.52
C ALA A 187 -27.29 5.50 -1.45
N ALA A 188 -28.14 6.53 -1.40
CA ALA A 188 -28.03 7.61 -0.41
C ALA A 188 -28.54 7.22 1.00
N ALA A 189 -29.38 6.18 1.10
CA ALA A 189 -29.77 5.57 2.37
C ALA A 189 -28.68 4.58 2.83
N VAL A 190 -28.20 3.71 1.92
CA VAL A 190 -27.10 2.76 2.15
C VAL A 190 -25.83 3.49 2.62
N GLN A 191 -25.46 4.61 1.98
CA GLN A 191 -24.29 5.39 2.40
C GLN A 191 -24.45 5.97 3.81
N LYS A 192 -25.65 6.41 4.21
CA LYS A 192 -25.93 6.86 5.59
C LYS A 192 -25.92 5.71 6.59
N GLN A 193 -26.41 4.53 6.22
CA GLN A 193 -26.36 3.32 7.03
C GLN A 193 -24.91 2.85 7.23
N ALA A 194 -24.08 2.86 6.19
CA ALA A 194 -22.64 2.56 6.27
C ALA A 194 -21.88 3.55 7.18
N ILE A 195 -22.20 4.85 7.11
CA ILE A 195 -21.64 5.88 8.00
C ILE A 195 -22.12 5.71 9.46
N LYS A 196 -23.31 5.12 9.69
CA LYS A 196 -23.76 4.74 11.03
C LYS A 196 -23.04 3.49 11.54
N ALA A 197 -22.98 2.44 10.72
CA ALA A 197 -22.39 1.15 11.05
C ALA A 197 -20.89 1.28 11.38
N THR A 198 -20.14 2.06 10.61
CA THR A 198 -18.71 2.36 10.90
C THR A 198 -18.54 3.02 12.26
N LYS A 199 -19.35 4.03 12.61
CA LYS A 199 -19.31 4.68 13.94
C LYS A 199 -19.73 3.76 15.09
N GLU A 200 -20.62 2.80 14.84
CA GLU A 200 -20.99 1.78 15.84
C GLU A 200 -19.89 0.73 16.01
N ALA A 201 -19.20 0.35 14.92
CA ALA A 201 -18.03 -0.54 14.93
C ALA A 201 -16.81 0.10 15.63
N GLU A 202 -16.45 1.36 15.33
CA GLU A 202 -15.40 2.10 16.05
C GLU A 202 -15.67 2.13 17.56
N LYS A 203 -16.93 2.39 17.93
CA LYS A 203 -17.39 2.42 19.33
C LYS A 203 -17.37 1.05 20.00
N GLN A 204 -17.51 -0.04 19.25
CA GLN A 204 -17.35 -1.40 19.76
C GLN A 204 -15.87 -1.77 19.93
N ALA A 205 -15.02 -1.54 18.93
CA ALA A 205 -13.58 -1.76 19.03
C ALA A 205 -12.97 -0.98 20.20
N ALA A 206 -13.39 0.28 20.40
CA ALA A 206 -12.97 1.11 21.54
C ALA A 206 -13.50 0.61 22.91
N ARG A 207 -14.53 -0.24 22.95
CA ARG A 207 -15.00 -0.92 24.17
C ARG A 207 -14.22 -2.22 24.42
N GLU A 208 -13.91 -2.97 23.37
CA GLU A 208 -13.16 -4.23 23.46
C GLU A 208 -11.70 -3.99 23.85
N ALA A 209 -11.00 -3.04 23.21
CA ALA A 209 -9.67 -2.61 23.62
C ALA A 209 -9.60 -2.12 25.09
N LYS A 210 -10.70 -1.53 25.62
CA LYS A 210 -10.81 -1.16 27.05
C LYS A 210 -11.02 -2.37 27.97
N LYS A 211 -11.73 -3.41 27.53
CA LYS A 211 -11.85 -4.69 28.25
C LYS A 211 -10.50 -5.39 28.32
N GLU A 212 -9.79 -5.49 27.20
CA GLU A 212 -8.45 -6.11 27.11
C GLU A 212 -7.43 -5.37 27.99
N ALA A 213 -7.39 -4.03 27.93
CA ALA A 213 -6.52 -3.23 28.79
C ALA A 213 -6.82 -3.42 30.29
N LYS A 214 -8.10 -3.61 30.67
CA LYS A 214 -8.48 -3.95 32.06
C LYS A 214 -8.00 -5.36 32.44
N ALA A 215 -8.24 -6.35 31.58
CA ALA A 215 -7.83 -7.74 31.82
C ALA A 215 -6.30 -7.88 31.94
N ALA A 216 -5.53 -7.21 31.09
CA ALA A 216 -4.07 -7.16 31.17
C ALA A 216 -3.58 -6.53 32.48
N LYS A 217 -4.23 -5.44 32.94
CA LYS A 217 -3.90 -4.79 34.22
C LYS A 217 -4.23 -5.67 35.43
N GLU A 218 -5.33 -6.42 35.39
CA GLU A 218 -5.69 -7.38 36.44
C GLU A 218 -4.77 -8.62 36.46
N ALA A 219 -4.33 -9.11 35.29
CA ALA A 219 -3.34 -10.17 35.19
C ALA A 219 -1.99 -9.76 35.81
N ALA A 220 -1.46 -8.59 35.42
CA ALA A 220 -0.22 -8.05 35.97
C ALA A 220 -0.31 -7.81 37.50
N ALA A 221 -1.47 -7.41 38.02
CA ALA A 221 -1.70 -7.26 39.46
C ALA A 221 -1.67 -8.60 40.21
N LYS A 222 -2.23 -9.67 39.63
CA LYS A 222 -2.16 -11.03 40.19
C LYS A 222 -0.73 -11.57 40.20
N GLU A 223 0.01 -11.39 39.10
CA GLU A 223 1.41 -11.79 38.99
C GLU A 223 2.30 -11.05 39.99
N ALA A 224 2.14 -9.73 40.13
CA ALA A 224 2.85 -8.93 41.13
C ALA A 224 2.54 -9.31 42.59
N LYS A 225 1.31 -9.77 42.87
CA LYS A 225 0.95 -10.32 44.20
C LYS A 225 1.65 -11.66 44.45
N ALA A 226 1.61 -12.58 43.49
CA ALA A 226 2.28 -13.88 43.58
C ALA A 226 3.80 -13.74 43.79
N ALA A 227 4.45 -12.80 43.09
CA ALA A 227 5.87 -12.50 43.26
C ALA A 227 6.20 -12.00 44.68
N LYS A 228 5.36 -11.13 45.27
CA LYS A 228 5.54 -10.67 46.66
C LYS A 228 5.35 -11.79 47.68
N GLU A 229 4.39 -12.69 47.47
CA GLU A 229 4.17 -13.85 48.36
C GLU A 229 5.31 -14.88 48.27
N ALA A 230 5.88 -15.09 47.08
CA ALA A 230 7.06 -15.92 46.89
C ALA A 230 8.28 -15.35 47.64
N ALA A 231 8.59 -14.07 47.44
CA ALA A 231 9.69 -13.39 48.13
C ALA A 231 9.51 -13.38 49.66
N ALA A 232 8.27 -13.24 50.16
CA ALA A 232 7.97 -13.31 51.59
C ALA A 232 8.18 -14.73 52.18
N LYS A 233 7.90 -15.80 51.41
CA LYS A 233 8.20 -17.18 51.81
C LYS A 233 9.71 -17.44 51.82
N GLU A 234 10.44 -16.98 50.81
CA GLU A 234 11.89 -17.10 50.73
C GLU A 234 12.61 -16.36 51.87
N ALA A 235 12.19 -15.12 52.18
CA ALA A 235 12.71 -14.35 53.30
C ALA A 235 12.45 -15.03 54.66
N LYS A 236 11.28 -15.66 54.86
CA LYS A 236 11.00 -16.46 56.06
C LYS A 236 11.89 -17.70 56.15
N ALA A 237 12.11 -18.41 55.04
CA ALA A 237 13.01 -19.57 54.99
C ALA A 237 14.46 -19.19 55.30
N ALA A 238 14.96 -18.08 54.73
CA ALA A 238 16.28 -17.55 55.01
C ALA A 238 16.46 -17.17 56.50
N LYS A 239 15.44 -16.53 57.10
CA LYS A 239 15.46 -16.15 58.53
C LYS A 239 15.48 -17.39 59.45
N ALA A 240 14.71 -18.42 59.12
CA ALA A 240 14.72 -19.70 59.85
C ALA A 240 16.08 -20.43 59.72
N ALA A 241 16.69 -20.45 58.53
CA ALA A 241 18.01 -21.02 58.31
C ALA A 241 19.11 -20.28 59.10
N ALA A 242 19.02 -18.95 59.19
CA ALA A 242 19.94 -18.13 59.98
C ALA A 242 19.79 -18.42 61.49
N GLN A 243 18.56 -18.54 62.00
CA GLN A 243 18.28 -18.91 63.39
C GLN A 243 18.80 -20.32 63.73
N LYS A 244 18.65 -21.29 62.83
CA LYS A 244 19.20 -22.65 63.03
C LYS A 244 20.73 -22.64 63.15
N LYS A 245 21.43 -21.93 62.26
CA LYS A 245 22.89 -21.75 62.34
C LYS A 245 23.33 -21.04 63.63
N ALA A 246 22.57 -20.05 64.10
CA ALA A 246 22.85 -19.37 65.37
C ALA A 246 22.68 -20.31 66.60
N ALA A 247 21.70 -21.22 66.57
CA ALA A 247 21.52 -22.23 67.61
C ALA A 247 22.65 -23.28 67.61
N GLU A 248 23.09 -23.72 66.44
CA GLU A 248 24.24 -24.63 66.27
C GLU A 248 25.55 -23.96 66.75
N ALA A 249 25.77 -22.68 66.43
CA ALA A 249 26.90 -21.90 66.94
C ALA A 249 26.90 -21.77 68.47
N LYS A 250 25.73 -21.57 69.10
CA LYS A 250 25.60 -21.57 70.58
C LYS A 250 25.90 -22.94 71.19
N LYS A 251 25.46 -24.06 70.58
CA LYS A 251 25.85 -25.41 71.02
C LYS A 251 27.36 -25.66 70.88
N ALA A 252 28.00 -25.19 69.80
CA ALA A 252 29.45 -25.30 69.63
C ALA A 252 30.24 -24.48 70.67
N ALA A 253 29.78 -23.27 70.99
CA ALA A 253 30.37 -22.44 72.04
C ALA A 253 30.23 -23.08 73.44
N ALA A 254 29.08 -23.67 73.75
CA ALA A 254 28.87 -24.41 75.00
C ALA A 254 29.83 -25.61 75.13
N LYS A 255 30.03 -26.39 74.05
CA LYS A 255 30.95 -27.53 74.05
C LYS A 255 32.41 -27.10 74.30
N LYS A 256 32.87 -26.02 73.65
CA LYS A 256 34.22 -25.45 73.92
C LYS A 256 34.41 -24.99 75.37
N LYS A 257 33.35 -24.52 76.06
CA LYS A 257 33.44 -24.17 77.48
C LYS A 257 33.51 -25.39 78.42
N ALA A 258 33.08 -26.57 77.98
CA ALA A 258 33.21 -27.82 78.75
C ALA A 258 34.61 -28.44 78.62
N GLU A 259 35.20 -28.47 77.43
CA GLU A 259 36.53 -29.06 77.20
C GLU A 259 37.67 -28.24 77.83
N ALA A 260 37.46 -26.94 78.06
CA ALA A 260 38.43 -26.05 78.73
C ALA A 260 38.70 -26.39 80.22
N LYS A 261 37.94 -27.28 80.86
CA LYS A 261 38.13 -27.67 82.27
C LYS A 261 38.77 -29.05 82.46
N LYS A 262 39.28 -29.69 81.39
CA LYS A 262 39.89 -31.04 81.42
C LYS A 262 41.18 -31.18 80.59
N LYS A 263 42.13 -30.22 80.72
CA LYS A 263 43.53 -30.44 80.28
C LYS A 263 44.57 -29.56 80.98
N ALA A 264 44.66 -29.69 82.30
CA ALA A 264 45.72 -29.11 83.11
C ALA A 264 46.71 -30.19 83.59
N GLU A 265 47.42 -30.85 82.65
CA GLU A 265 48.60 -31.67 82.98
C GLU A 265 49.45 -32.05 81.73
N ALA A 266 50.70 -32.46 81.96
CA ALA A 266 51.70 -33.00 81.01
C ALA A 266 52.02 -32.13 79.76
N LYS A 267 53.17 -31.41 79.72
CA LYS A 267 54.54 -31.89 79.35
C LYS A 267 54.71 -32.28 77.85
N LYS A 268 55.88 -32.12 77.20
CA LYS A 268 57.04 -31.19 77.28
C LYS A 268 58.03 -31.65 76.16
N LYS A 269 58.57 -30.75 75.31
CA LYS A 269 59.67 -31.01 74.34
C LYS A 269 59.38 -32.10 73.26
N ALA A 270 60.23 -32.35 72.25
CA ALA A 270 60.92 -31.44 71.31
C ALA A 270 61.50 -32.23 70.10
N ASP A 271 61.60 -31.54 68.95
CA ASP A 271 62.60 -31.71 67.87
C ASP A 271 62.63 -32.91 66.89
N ALA A 272 63.42 -32.69 65.80
CA ALA A 272 63.87 -33.60 64.73
C ALA A 272 62.89 -34.06 63.61
N LYS A 273 63.28 -34.28 62.33
CA LYS A 273 64.48 -33.89 61.52
C LYS A 273 64.35 -34.29 60.01
N LYS A 274 64.61 -33.35 59.07
CA LYS A 274 65.01 -33.50 57.61
C LYS A 274 64.09 -34.29 56.63
N LYS A 275 63.61 -33.66 55.54
CA LYS A 275 64.12 -33.58 54.13
C LYS A 275 63.97 -34.83 53.23
N ALA A 276 63.37 -34.66 52.03
CA ALA A 276 63.90 -35.11 50.72
C ALA A 276 63.11 -34.49 49.52
N ASP A 277 63.74 -34.36 48.35
CA ASP A 277 63.22 -33.77 47.10
C ASP A 277 63.04 -34.83 45.99
N ALA A 278 62.02 -34.73 45.12
CA ALA A 278 61.93 -35.54 43.88
C ALA A 278 61.03 -34.97 42.74
N LYS A 279 61.67 -34.31 41.77
CA LYS A 279 61.43 -34.19 40.29
C LYS A 279 60.05 -34.44 39.61
N LYS A 280 59.85 -33.61 38.56
CA LYS A 280 59.03 -33.77 37.31
C LYS A 280 58.99 -35.23 36.77
N LYS A 281 57.99 -35.70 35.99
CA LYS A 281 57.52 -35.20 34.66
C LYS A 281 56.13 -35.80 34.28
N ALA A 282 55.60 -35.60 33.06
CA ALA A 282 54.17 -35.81 32.73
C ALA A 282 53.83 -36.54 31.40
N THR A 283 52.56 -36.98 31.31
CA THR A 283 51.68 -37.28 30.13
C THR A 283 51.54 -38.72 29.55
N LYS A 284 50.29 -39.01 29.10
CA LYS A 284 49.75 -40.20 28.36
C LYS A 284 49.56 -41.49 29.21
N LYS A 285 48.58 -42.38 28.95
CA LYS A 285 47.57 -42.49 27.85
C LYS A 285 46.21 -43.11 28.33
N LYS A 286 45.20 -43.11 27.44
CA LYS A 286 43.79 -43.64 27.54
C LYS A 286 43.72 -45.19 27.29
N PRO A 287 42.58 -45.97 27.34
CA PRO A 287 41.22 -45.62 26.80
C PRO A 287 39.89 -46.22 27.40
N ALA A 288 38.75 -45.59 27.03
CA ALA A 288 37.40 -46.14 26.66
C ALA A 288 36.42 -46.76 27.71
N ALA A 289 35.07 -46.73 27.55
CA ALA A 289 34.13 -45.92 26.71
C ALA A 289 32.60 -46.15 27.04
N LYS A 290 31.70 -45.33 26.44
CA LYS A 290 30.18 -45.36 26.44
C LYS A 290 29.51 -44.92 27.77
N LYS A 291 28.31 -44.29 27.87
CA LYS A 291 27.22 -43.64 27.04
C LYS A 291 26.57 -42.58 28.01
N LYS A 292 25.79 -41.52 27.72
CA LYS A 292 25.25 -40.74 26.55
C LYS A 292 25.08 -39.25 27.05
N PRO A 293 24.64 -38.24 26.26
CA PRO A 293 24.84 -36.80 26.59
C PRO A 293 23.60 -35.96 26.98
N ALA A 294 23.82 -34.73 27.48
CA ALA A 294 22.85 -33.63 27.64
C ALA A 294 23.38 -32.29 27.07
N ALA A 295 22.49 -31.29 26.89
CA ALA A 295 22.64 -30.19 25.92
C ALA A 295 23.63 -29.03 26.25
N LYS A 296 24.00 -28.25 25.21
CA LYS A 296 24.89 -27.08 25.27
C LYS A 296 24.21 -25.80 25.78
N LYS A 297 25.02 -24.87 26.33
CA LYS A 297 24.63 -23.48 26.67
C LYS A 297 24.01 -22.73 25.47
N LYS A 298 22.94 -21.96 25.71
CA LYS A 298 22.48 -20.89 24.80
C LYS A 298 23.26 -19.58 25.06
N PRO A 299 23.64 -18.81 24.03
CA PRO A 299 24.10 -17.43 24.18
C PRO A 299 22.93 -16.45 24.38
N ALA A 300 23.24 -15.20 24.69
CA ALA A 300 22.26 -14.17 25.08
C ALA A 300 21.29 -13.74 23.96
N ALA A 301 20.11 -13.24 24.37
CA ALA A 301 19.10 -12.70 23.45
C ALA A 301 19.56 -11.39 22.78
N LYS A 302 19.27 -11.24 21.48
CA LYS A 302 19.54 -10.00 20.74
C LYS A 302 18.62 -8.88 21.24
N LYS A 303 19.20 -7.76 21.69
CA LYS A 303 18.46 -6.49 21.83
C LYS A 303 17.93 -6.05 20.47
N LYS A 304 16.73 -5.45 20.44
CA LYS A 304 16.26 -4.67 19.28
C LYS A 304 17.24 -3.51 19.03
N PRO A 305 17.67 -3.23 17.78
CA PRO A 305 18.32 -1.96 17.47
C PRO A 305 17.30 -0.82 17.59
N ALA A 306 17.70 0.29 18.22
CA ALA A 306 16.92 1.52 18.26
C ALA A 306 17.06 2.32 16.95
N ALA A 307 16.25 3.36 16.78
CA ALA A 307 16.19 4.18 15.58
C ALA A 307 17.55 4.83 15.21
N LYS A 308 17.90 4.82 13.91
CA LYS A 308 18.98 5.66 13.36
C LYS A 308 18.42 7.00 12.89
N LYS A 309 19.12 8.09 13.23
CA LYS A 309 18.84 9.47 12.76
C LYS A 309 18.95 9.59 11.25
N LYS A 310 18.23 10.56 10.67
CA LYS A 310 18.47 11.08 9.31
C LYS A 310 19.92 11.57 9.14
N PRO A 311 20.59 11.26 8.03
CA PRO A 311 21.61 12.13 7.43
C PRO A 311 20.95 13.34 6.74
N ALA A 312 21.70 14.44 6.57
CA ALA A 312 21.21 15.67 5.94
C ALA A 312 21.27 15.63 4.39
N ALA A 313 20.69 16.65 3.74
CA ALA A 313 20.61 16.75 2.29
C ALA A 313 21.98 16.90 1.60
N LYS A 314 22.10 16.36 0.37
CA LYS A 314 23.13 16.77 -0.60
C LYS A 314 22.50 17.65 -1.68
N LYS A 315 23.19 18.74 -2.04
CA LYS A 315 22.76 19.71 -3.06
C LYS A 315 22.68 19.06 -4.45
N LYS A 316 21.79 19.57 -5.30
CA LYS A 316 21.89 19.41 -6.77
C LYS A 316 23.21 20.00 -7.25
N PRO A 317 23.91 19.38 -8.24
CA PRO A 317 24.82 20.11 -9.12
C PRO A 317 24.05 21.22 -9.86
N ALA A 318 24.68 22.38 -10.01
CA ALA A 318 24.08 23.52 -10.72
C ALA A 318 24.16 23.37 -12.25
N ALA A 319 23.39 24.18 -12.98
CA ALA A 319 23.32 24.15 -14.44
C ALA A 319 24.68 24.48 -15.10
N LYS A 320 25.04 23.75 -16.16
CA LYS A 320 26.05 24.22 -17.13
C LYS A 320 25.40 25.21 -18.11
N LYS A 321 26.16 26.25 -18.47
CA LYS A 321 25.71 27.40 -19.28
C LYS A 321 25.36 27.01 -20.72
N LYS A 322 24.45 27.80 -21.33
CA LYS A 322 24.39 27.97 -22.79
C LYS A 322 25.76 28.40 -23.35
N PRO A 323 26.19 27.90 -24.51
CA PRO A 323 26.96 28.70 -25.46
C PRO A 323 26.06 29.83 -26.01
N ALA A 324 26.55 31.06 -26.04
CA ALA A 324 25.86 32.17 -26.71
C ALA A 324 26.11 32.16 -28.23
N ALA A 325 25.26 32.83 -28.99
CA ALA A 325 25.43 32.96 -30.44
C ALA A 325 26.69 33.77 -30.78
N LYS A 326 27.49 33.32 -31.77
CA LYS A 326 28.46 34.19 -32.46
C LYS A 326 27.73 35.01 -33.53
N LYS A 327 28.03 36.31 -33.62
CA LYS A 327 27.60 37.17 -34.72
C LYS A 327 28.42 36.91 -36.00
N LYS A 328 27.80 37.29 -37.12
CA LYS A 328 28.29 37.48 -38.51
C LYS A 328 29.79 37.80 -38.70
N PRO A 329 30.35 37.41 -39.85
CA PRO A 329 30.64 38.42 -40.90
C PRO A 329 29.57 38.54 -42.00
N ALA A 330 29.79 39.45 -42.95
CA ALA A 330 28.88 39.80 -44.05
C ALA A 330 29.56 39.74 -45.43
N ALA A 331 28.80 40.10 -46.49
CA ALA A 331 29.15 40.06 -47.92
C ALA A 331 29.24 38.62 -48.53
N LYS A 332 28.82 38.38 -49.77
CA LYS A 332 28.74 39.28 -50.95
C LYS A 332 27.38 39.28 -51.67
N LYS A 333 27.07 40.39 -52.36
CA LYS A 333 26.15 40.43 -53.52
C LYS A 333 26.84 39.82 -54.75
N LYS A 334 26.11 39.03 -55.54
CA LYS A 334 26.18 38.81 -57.02
C LYS A 334 25.19 37.67 -57.34
N GLY A 335 24.37 37.70 -58.38
CA GLY A 335 24.09 38.74 -59.38
C GLY A 335 22.86 38.35 -60.22
N LYS A 336 22.45 39.18 -61.19
CA LYS A 336 21.37 38.84 -62.15
C LYS A 336 21.73 37.60 -62.97
N LYS A 337 20.80 36.66 -63.10
CA LYS A 337 20.01 36.49 -64.34
C LYS A 337 18.69 35.79 -64.02
#